data_AF-A0A963RSE7-F1
#
_entry.id   AF-A0A963RSE7-F1
#
_cell.length_a   1.000
_cell.length_b   1.000
_cell.length_c   1.000
_cell.angle_alpha   90.00
_cell.angle_beta   90.00
_cell.angle_gamma   90.00
#
_symmetry.space_group_name_H-M   'P 1'
#
loop_
_entity.id
_entity.type
_entity.pdbx_description
1 polymer ?
#
loop_
_entity_poly.entity_id
_entity_poly.type
_entity_poly.pdbx_seq_one_letter_code
_entity_poly.pdbx_strand_id
1 'polypeptide(L)'
;MTKASICLNMIVKNEAPVIGRCLASARSLVDRWCIVDTGSTDGTQELVRQAMEGVPGVLHERPWKNFGFNRNEALELAREQGCDYLLMIDADEVFQSPKGFAWPGLGSDAYELTCHYAGTAYARCALVATRLPWRWEGVLHEYLACDEPHRIEALAAPTIFVRHDGARARDPQT
;
A
#
# COMPACT_ATOMS: atom_id res chain seq x y z
N MET A 1 -1.26 -17.72 -19.20
CA MET A 1 -1.97 -16.95 -18.15
C MET A 1 -1.57 -15.51 -18.33
N THR A 2 -2.55 -14.59 -18.36
CA THR A 2 -2.28 -13.15 -18.42
C THR A 2 -1.63 -12.70 -17.11
N LYS A 3 -0.67 -11.77 -17.20
CA LYS A 3 -0.05 -11.13 -16.01
C LYS A 3 -1.16 -10.44 -15.21
N ALA A 4 -1.26 -10.73 -13.91
CA ALA A 4 -2.20 -10.06 -13.02
C ALA A 4 -1.82 -8.59 -12.85
N SER A 5 -2.83 -7.72 -12.89
CA SER A 5 -2.69 -6.27 -12.71
C SER A 5 -2.72 -5.89 -11.23
N ILE A 6 -1.82 -4.98 -10.82
CA ILE A 6 -1.64 -4.61 -9.41
C ILE A 6 -1.82 -3.11 -9.23
N CYS A 7 -2.65 -2.72 -8.26
CA CYS A 7 -2.86 -1.34 -7.85
C CYS A 7 -2.16 -1.05 -6.52
N LEU A 8 -1.32 -0.02 -6.46
CA LEU A 8 -0.84 0.51 -5.18
C LEU A 8 -2.00 1.17 -4.42
N ASN A 9 -2.24 0.77 -3.17
CA ASN A 9 -3.24 1.37 -2.31
C ASN A 9 -2.64 1.88 -1.00
N MET A 10 -2.84 3.16 -0.71
CA MET A 10 -2.26 3.82 0.46
C MET A 10 -3.17 4.95 0.95
N ILE A 11 -3.02 5.29 2.22
CA ILE A 11 -3.41 6.61 2.74
C ILE A 11 -2.14 7.41 3.05
N VAL A 12 -2.18 8.74 2.91
CA VAL A 12 -1.05 9.62 3.22
C VAL A 12 -1.49 10.88 3.96
N LYS A 13 -0.61 11.44 4.78
CA LYS A 13 -0.81 12.75 5.43
C LYS A 13 0.53 13.36 5.87
N ASN A 14 0.90 14.49 5.29
CA ASN A 14 2.13 15.24 5.60
C ASN A 14 3.44 14.42 5.45
N GLU A 15 3.49 13.61 4.40
CA GLU A 15 4.60 12.69 4.11
C GLU A 15 5.58 13.24 3.07
N ALA A 16 5.60 14.55 2.81
CA ALA A 16 6.51 15.15 1.83
C ALA A 16 7.99 14.73 1.99
N PRO A 17 8.53 14.56 3.22
CA PRO A 17 9.93 14.15 3.40
C PRO A 17 10.24 12.70 3.01
N VAL A 18 9.23 11.81 2.96
CA VAL A 18 9.45 10.36 2.79
C VAL A 18 8.74 9.75 1.59
N ILE A 19 7.63 10.37 1.13
CA ILE A 19 6.74 9.78 0.12
C ILE A 19 7.44 9.51 -1.21
N GLY A 20 8.37 10.38 -1.64
CA GLY A 20 9.12 10.18 -2.87
C GLY A 20 9.97 8.89 -2.85
N ARG A 21 10.58 8.57 -1.70
CA ARG A 21 11.36 7.33 -1.51
C ARG A 21 10.46 6.10 -1.52
N CYS A 22 9.31 6.15 -0.84
CA CYS A 22 8.34 5.06 -0.82
C CYS A 22 7.84 4.75 -2.24
N LEU A 23 7.33 5.76 -2.95
CA LEU A 23 6.76 5.60 -4.29
C LEU A 23 7.80 5.16 -5.31
N ALA A 24 9.05 5.66 -5.23
CA ALA A 24 10.14 5.19 -6.08
C ALA A 24 10.38 3.67 -5.94
N SER A 25 10.20 3.10 -4.74
CA SER A 25 10.34 1.65 -4.50
C SER A 25 9.14 0.83 -5.00
N ALA A 26 7.94 1.42 -5.00
CA ALA A 26 6.70 0.75 -5.41
C ALA A 26 6.46 0.82 -6.92
N ARG A 27 6.96 1.85 -7.59
CA ARG A 27 6.61 2.21 -8.98
C ARG A 27 6.78 1.07 -9.99
N SER A 28 7.84 0.26 -9.87
CA SER A 28 8.07 -0.87 -10.80
C SER A 28 7.26 -2.12 -10.47
N LEU A 29 6.53 -2.13 -9.35
CA LEU A 29 5.77 -3.27 -8.84
C LEU A 29 4.29 -3.18 -9.16
N VAL A 30 3.82 -2.05 -9.68
CA VAL A 30 2.40 -1.76 -9.85
C VAL A 30 2.11 -1.35 -11.28
N ASP A 31 0.92 -1.70 -11.75
CA ASP A 31 0.42 -1.27 -13.06
C ASP A 31 -0.46 -0.01 -12.89
N ARG A 32 -1.00 0.20 -11.69
CA ARG A 32 -1.85 1.35 -11.32
C ARG A 32 -1.63 1.81 -9.88
N TRP A 33 -2.22 2.94 -9.52
CA TRP A 33 -2.24 3.43 -8.13
C TRP A 33 -3.53 4.15 -7.77
N CYS A 34 -3.92 4.04 -6.51
CA CYS A 34 -5.03 4.76 -5.90
C CYS A 34 -4.62 5.14 -4.47
N ILE A 35 -4.32 6.41 -4.27
CA ILE A 35 -3.85 6.94 -2.99
C ILE A 35 -4.89 7.93 -2.45
N VAL A 36 -5.16 7.86 -1.15
CA VAL A 36 -6.02 8.83 -0.47
C VAL A 36 -5.16 9.73 0.42
N ASP A 37 -5.02 10.98 0.05
CA ASP A 37 -4.52 12.02 0.93
C ASP A 37 -5.59 12.42 1.94
N THR A 38 -5.22 12.42 3.22
CA THR A 38 -6.16 12.64 4.33
C THR A 38 -6.11 14.05 4.93
N GLY A 39 -5.58 15.01 4.17
CA GLY A 39 -5.50 16.42 4.55
C GLY A 39 -4.06 16.92 4.74
N SER A 40 -3.15 16.56 3.83
CA SER A 40 -1.79 17.08 3.82
C SER A 40 -1.77 18.57 3.53
N THR A 41 -0.87 19.28 4.20
CA THR A 41 -0.62 20.73 4.06
C THR A 41 0.82 21.06 3.70
N ASP A 42 1.66 20.04 3.49
CA ASP A 42 3.10 20.15 3.27
C ASP A 42 3.53 19.92 1.80
N GLY A 43 2.57 19.77 0.89
CA GLY A 43 2.82 19.48 -0.52
C GLY A 43 2.94 17.99 -0.88
N THR A 44 2.64 17.07 0.04
CA THR A 44 2.59 15.62 -0.22
C THR A 44 1.82 15.27 -1.49
N GLN A 45 0.66 15.90 -1.73
CA GLN A 45 -0.17 15.62 -2.91
C GLN A 45 0.58 15.81 -4.23
N GLU A 46 1.35 16.89 -4.35
CA GLU A 46 2.11 17.20 -5.56
C GLU A 46 3.25 16.21 -5.77
N LEU A 47 3.95 15.85 -4.68
CA LEU A 47 5.02 14.86 -4.73
C LEU A 47 4.51 13.47 -5.12
N VAL A 48 3.30 13.07 -4.69
CA VAL A 48 2.67 11.82 -5.14
C VAL A 48 2.44 11.86 -6.65
N ARG A 49 1.84 12.94 -7.18
CA ARG A 49 1.56 13.08 -8.62
C ARG A 49 2.84 13.03 -9.44
N GLN A 50 3.89 13.73 -9.01
CA GLN A 50 5.20 13.73 -9.68
C GLN A 50 5.84 12.34 -9.64
N ALA A 51 5.89 11.69 -8.47
CA ALA A 51 6.53 10.38 -8.32
C ALA A 51 5.81 9.28 -9.13
N MET A 52 4.51 9.40 -9.36
CA MET A 52 3.68 8.45 -10.11
C MET A 52 3.37 8.88 -11.55
N GLU A 53 3.96 9.97 -12.03
CA GLU A 53 3.75 10.48 -13.39
C GLU A 53 3.99 9.37 -14.43
N GLY A 54 3.06 9.15 -15.36
CA GLY A 54 3.16 8.09 -16.37
C GLY A 54 2.72 6.69 -15.92
N VAL A 55 2.35 6.49 -14.64
CA VAL A 55 1.63 5.31 -14.17
C VAL A 55 0.15 5.68 -14.01
N PRO A 56 -0.81 4.97 -14.64
CA PRO A 56 -2.22 5.30 -14.52
C PRO A 56 -2.70 5.21 -13.07
N GLY A 57 -3.39 6.22 -12.57
CA GLY A 57 -3.91 6.22 -11.21
C GLY A 57 -4.50 7.55 -10.79
N VAL A 58 -4.93 7.61 -9.54
CA VAL A 58 -5.66 8.75 -8.99
C VAL A 58 -5.25 9.02 -7.54
N LEU A 59 -5.10 10.32 -7.24
CA LEU A 59 -5.03 10.82 -5.87
C LEU A 59 -6.41 11.35 -5.48
N HIS A 60 -6.96 10.82 -4.39
CA HIS A 60 -8.17 11.36 -3.78
C HIS A 60 -7.81 12.17 -2.54
N GLU A 61 -8.55 13.24 -2.29
CA GLU A 61 -8.43 14.02 -1.07
C GLU A 61 -9.68 13.80 -0.22
N ARG A 62 -9.49 13.42 1.04
CA ARG A 62 -10.57 13.08 1.98
C ARG A 62 -10.26 13.63 3.37
N PRO A 63 -11.27 14.02 4.16
CA PRO A 63 -11.03 14.35 5.55
C PRO A 63 -10.51 13.14 6.33
N TRP A 64 -9.46 13.34 7.13
CA TRP A 64 -9.05 12.36 8.13
C TRP A 64 -10.19 12.08 9.12
N LYS A 65 -10.43 10.79 9.41
CA LYS A 65 -11.31 10.33 10.49
C LYS A 65 -10.57 9.42 11.45
N ASN A 66 -10.05 8.31 10.93
CA ASN A 66 -9.16 7.37 11.60
C ASN A 66 -8.56 6.43 10.55
N PHE A 67 -7.54 5.66 10.93
CA PHE A 67 -6.83 4.78 10.01
C PHE A 67 -7.78 3.84 9.26
N GLY A 68 -8.64 3.11 9.98
CA GLY A 68 -9.44 2.04 9.40
C GLY A 68 -10.52 2.58 8.49
N PHE A 69 -11.13 3.70 8.85
CA PHE A 69 -12.08 4.39 8.00
C PHE A 69 -11.40 4.83 6.69
N ASN A 70 -10.29 5.56 6.78
CA ASN A 70 -9.65 6.11 5.59
C ASN A 70 -8.97 5.03 4.74
N ARG A 71 -8.42 3.97 5.35
CA ARG A 71 -7.89 2.81 4.62
C ARG A 71 -8.98 2.00 3.95
N ASN A 72 -10.14 1.79 4.59
CA ASN A 72 -11.28 1.17 3.92
C ASN A 72 -11.82 2.05 2.78
N GLU A 73 -11.90 3.36 2.97
CA GLU A 73 -12.28 4.28 1.89
C GLU A 73 -11.29 4.20 0.70
N ALA A 74 -9.99 4.17 0.98
CA ALA A 74 -8.96 3.98 -0.04
C ALA A 74 -9.11 2.64 -0.76
N LEU A 75 -9.44 1.58 -0.03
CA LEU A 75 -9.57 0.22 -0.56
C LEU A 75 -10.78 0.13 -1.52
N GLU A 76 -11.92 0.70 -1.15
CA GLU A 76 -13.10 0.76 -2.02
C GLU A 76 -12.83 1.58 -3.30
N LEU A 77 -12.22 2.76 -3.18
CA LEU A 77 -11.85 3.58 -4.34
C LEU A 77 -10.88 2.84 -5.29
N ALA A 78 -9.97 2.04 -4.74
CA ALA A 78 -9.04 1.24 -5.53
C ALA A 78 -9.72 0.06 -6.24
N ARG A 79 -10.76 -0.55 -5.65
CA ARG A 79 -11.56 -1.60 -6.30
C ARG A 79 -12.26 -1.10 -7.55
N GLU A 80 -12.78 0.13 -7.51
CA GLU A 80 -13.43 0.77 -8.66
C GLU A 80 -12.50 0.95 -9.87
N GLN A 81 -11.18 0.92 -9.66
CA GLN A 81 -10.17 1.04 -10.73
C GLN A 81 -10.01 -0.23 -11.59
N GLY A 82 -10.58 -1.37 -11.19
CA GLY A 82 -10.56 -2.61 -11.97
C GLY A 82 -9.19 -3.26 -12.11
N CYS A 83 -8.49 -3.50 -10.99
CA CYS A 83 -7.24 -4.29 -10.93
C CYS A 83 -7.48 -5.68 -10.34
N ASP A 84 -6.57 -6.62 -10.56
CA ASP A 84 -6.66 -7.98 -9.99
C ASP A 84 -6.25 -8.02 -8.51
N TYR A 85 -5.26 -7.20 -8.13
CA TYR A 85 -4.76 -7.13 -6.76
C TYR A 85 -4.55 -5.69 -6.28
N LEU A 86 -4.64 -5.50 -4.97
CA LEU A 86 -4.23 -4.30 -4.25
C LEU A 86 -2.96 -4.60 -3.45
N LEU A 87 -1.93 -3.77 -3.61
CA LEU A 87 -0.66 -3.82 -2.88
C LEU A 87 -0.64 -2.69 -1.86
N MET A 88 -0.38 -3.00 -0.59
CA MET A 88 -0.41 -2.01 0.49
C MET A 88 0.96 -1.81 1.14
N ILE A 89 1.27 -0.55 1.44
CA ILE A 89 2.48 -0.09 2.10
C ILE A 89 2.20 1.26 2.79
N ASP A 90 2.92 1.56 3.87
CA ASP A 90 2.87 2.88 4.50
C ASP A 90 3.91 3.85 3.88
N ALA A 91 3.70 5.15 4.01
CA ALA A 91 4.50 6.17 3.33
C ALA A 91 5.97 6.24 3.79
N ASP A 92 6.26 5.75 4.99
CA ASP A 92 7.60 5.67 5.58
C ASP A 92 8.26 4.30 5.40
N GLU A 93 7.68 3.44 4.55
CA GLU A 93 8.22 2.13 4.21
C GLU A 93 8.77 2.12 2.78
N VAL A 94 9.57 1.10 2.47
CA VAL A 94 10.07 0.86 1.10
C VAL A 94 9.99 -0.62 0.75
N PHE A 95 9.67 -0.91 -0.50
CA PHE A 95 9.87 -2.24 -1.08
C PHE A 95 11.33 -2.45 -1.46
N GLN A 96 11.81 -3.68 -1.25
CA GLN A 96 13.07 -4.14 -1.78
C GLN A 96 12.85 -5.43 -2.58
N SER A 97 13.24 -5.40 -3.84
CA SER A 97 13.05 -6.49 -4.79
C SER A 97 14.39 -6.90 -5.41
N PRO A 98 14.57 -8.17 -5.79
CA PRO A 98 15.68 -8.59 -6.62
C PRO A 98 15.75 -7.79 -7.93
N LYS A 99 16.95 -7.63 -8.50
CA LYS A 99 17.12 -6.97 -9.80
C LYS A 99 16.34 -7.73 -10.88
N GLY A 100 15.52 -7.00 -11.64
CA GLY A 100 14.68 -7.59 -12.70
C GLY A 100 13.49 -8.37 -12.16
N PHE A 101 13.10 -8.14 -10.91
CA PHE A 101 11.92 -8.77 -10.31
C PHE A 101 10.69 -8.55 -11.17
N ALA A 102 9.96 -9.65 -11.38
CA ALA A 102 8.60 -9.66 -11.86
C ALA A 102 7.79 -10.51 -10.88
N TRP A 103 6.54 -10.12 -10.66
CA TRP A 103 5.63 -10.93 -9.86
C TRP A 103 5.52 -12.35 -10.44
N PRO A 104 5.51 -13.38 -9.58
CA PRO A 104 5.26 -14.75 -10.02
C PRO A 104 3.82 -14.88 -10.54
N GLY A 105 3.43 -16.07 -11.01
CA GLY A 105 2.04 -16.35 -11.34
C GLY A 105 1.16 -16.24 -10.08
N LEU A 106 0.42 -15.14 -9.94
CA LEU A 106 -0.43 -14.88 -8.78
C LEU A 106 -1.79 -15.59 -8.93
N GLY A 107 -2.04 -16.64 -8.14
CA GLY A 107 -3.31 -17.37 -8.10
C GLY A 107 -4.05 -17.38 -6.74
N SER A 108 -3.35 -17.15 -5.62
CA SER A 108 -3.93 -17.08 -4.27
C SER A 108 -4.71 -15.80 -4.00
N ASP A 109 -5.55 -15.83 -2.98
CA ASP A 109 -6.43 -14.72 -2.59
C ASP A 109 -5.70 -13.58 -1.90
N ALA A 110 -4.61 -13.90 -1.20
CA ALA A 110 -3.72 -12.92 -0.59
C ALA A 110 -2.29 -13.44 -0.51
N TYR A 111 -1.36 -12.51 -0.33
CA TYR A 111 0.03 -12.82 -0.10
C TYR A 111 0.62 -12.04 1.07
N GLU A 112 1.42 -12.76 1.84
CA GLU A 112 2.26 -12.20 2.87
C GLU A 112 3.63 -11.85 2.33
N LEU A 113 4.10 -10.65 2.67
CA LEU A 113 5.45 -10.20 2.41
C LEU A 113 6.22 -10.11 3.73
N THR A 114 7.52 -10.40 3.68
CA THR A 114 8.38 -10.22 4.86
C THR A 114 8.61 -8.74 5.09
N CYS A 115 8.27 -8.26 6.29
CA CYS A 115 8.51 -6.92 6.78
C CYS A 115 9.69 -6.92 7.75
N HIS A 116 10.66 -6.03 7.52
CA HIS A 116 11.82 -5.82 8.38
C HIS A 116 11.67 -4.52 9.16
N TYR A 117 11.75 -4.60 10.48
CA TYR A 117 11.69 -3.44 11.37
C TYR A 117 12.55 -3.66 12.61
N ALA A 118 13.42 -2.69 12.93
CA ALA A 118 14.24 -2.67 14.15
C ALA A 118 14.99 -3.99 14.44
N GLY A 119 15.53 -4.65 13.41
CA GLY A 119 16.26 -5.92 13.54
C GLY A 119 15.37 -7.17 13.65
N THR A 120 14.05 -7.01 13.61
CA THR A 120 13.07 -8.10 13.56
C THR A 120 12.49 -8.26 12.16
N ALA A 121 11.96 -9.45 11.88
CA ALA A 121 11.23 -9.74 10.67
C ALA A 121 9.89 -10.40 11.00
N TYR A 122 8.82 -10.00 10.33
CA TYR A 122 7.48 -10.56 10.49
C TYR A 122 6.75 -10.62 9.15
N ALA A 123 5.79 -11.52 9.02
CA ALA A 123 4.93 -11.62 7.85
C ALA A 123 3.80 -10.59 7.92
N ARG A 124 3.54 -9.88 6.82
CA ARG A 124 2.39 -8.98 6.69
C ARG A 124 1.62 -9.31 5.43
N CYS A 125 0.31 -9.55 5.56
CA CYS A 125 -0.60 -9.60 4.43
C CYS A 125 -0.57 -8.25 3.71
N ALA A 126 0.09 -8.19 2.56
CA ALA A 126 0.45 -6.94 1.89
C ALA A 126 -0.01 -6.89 0.43
N LEU A 127 -0.55 -7.98 -0.11
CA LEU A 127 -1.10 -8.04 -1.46
C LEU A 127 -2.39 -8.87 -1.42
N VAL A 128 -3.52 -8.29 -1.82
CA VAL A 128 -4.83 -8.96 -1.74
C VAL A 128 -5.60 -8.90 -3.05
N ALA A 129 -6.24 -10.00 -3.43
CA ALA A 129 -7.02 -10.10 -4.65
C ALA A 129 -8.33 -9.32 -4.52
N THR A 130 -8.64 -8.46 -5.49
CA THR A 130 -9.82 -7.57 -5.48
C THR A 130 -11.14 -8.32 -5.58
N ARG A 131 -11.14 -9.56 -6.10
CA ARG A 131 -12.32 -10.41 -6.23
C ARG A 131 -12.94 -10.85 -4.90
N LEU A 132 -12.26 -10.60 -3.76
CA LEU A 132 -12.81 -10.86 -2.42
C LEU A 132 -13.04 -9.56 -1.63
N PRO A 133 -14.01 -9.55 -0.69
CA PRO A 133 -14.40 -8.37 0.07
C PRO A 133 -13.49 -8.11 1.28
N TRP A 134 -12.19 -8.01 1.06
CA TRP A 134 -11.21 -7.50 2.03
C TRP A 134 -11.61 -6.16 2.65
N ARG A 135 -11.34 -6.00 3.94
CA ARG A 135 -11.51 -4.75 4.69
C ARG A 135 -10.44 -4.62 5.77
N TRP A 136 -10.10 -3.40 6.14
CA TRP A 136 -9.28 -3.11 7.30
C TRP A 136 -10.12 -3.19 8.58
N GLU A 137 -9.64 -3.96 9.55
CA GLU A 137 -10.21 -4.04 10.90
C GLU A 137 -9.17 -3.67 11.95
N GLY A 138 -9.63 -3.04 13.04
CA GLY A 138 -8.78 -2.53 14.11
C GLY A 138 -8.87 -1.01 14.28
N VAL A 139 -8.27 -0.51 15.36
CA VAL A 139 -8.21 0.94 15.66
C VAL A 139 -6.77 1.47 15.64
N LEU A 140 -5.82 0.66 16.11
CA LEU A 140 -4.38 0.98 16.14
C LEU A 140 -3.55 -0.07 15.39
N HIS A 141 -3.80 -1.35 15.67
CA HIS A 141 -3.14 -2.48 15.00
C HIS A 141 -4.06 -3.05 13.94
N GLU A 142 -4.14 -2.37 12.81
CA GLU A 142 -5.07 -2.76 11.75
C GLU A 142 -4.53 -3.90 10.92
N TYR A 143 -5.44 -4.77 10.50
CA TYR A 143 -5.14 -5.89 9.63
C TYR A 143 -6.23 -6.04 8.56
N LEU A 144 -5.88 -6.68 7.45
CA LEU A 144 -6.84 -7.02 6.42
C LEU A 144 -7.60 -8.29 6.81
N ALA A 145 -8.91 -8.15 6.92
CA ALA A 145 -9.85 -9.23 7.18
C ALA A 145 -10.67 -9.56 5.92
N CYS A 146 -11.04 -10.82 5.78
CA CYS A 146 -11.98 -11.31 4.78
C CYS A 146 -12.76 -12.48 5.38
N ASP A 147 -14.10 -12.39 5.41
CA ASP A 147 -14.94 -13.45 5.97
C ASP A 147 -15.17 -14.62 4.99
N GLU A 148 -14.96 -14.37 3.69
CA GLU A 148 -15.03 -15.42 2.68
C GLU A 148 -13.86 -16.41 2.82
N PRO A 149 -14.06 -17.71 2.58
CA PRO A 149 -12.98 -18.68 2.53
C PRO A 149 -11.89 -18.24 1.55
N HIS A 150 -10.64 -18.18 2.02
CA HIS A 150 -9.54 -17.66 1.23
C HIS A 150 -8.22 -18.36 1.58
N ARG A 151 -7.27 -18.26 0.66
CA ARG A 151 -5.93 -18.79 0.74
C ARG A 151 -4.91 -17.66 0.78
N ILE A 152 -4.07 -17.69 1.80
CA ILE A 152 -2.93 -16.79 1.95
C ILE A 152 -1.64 -17.57 1.67
N GLU A 153 -0.74 -16.99 0.88
CA GLU A 153 0.58 -17.55 0.61
C GLU A 153 1.70 -16.57 0.96
N ALA A 154 2.84 -17.07 1.44
CA ALA A 154 4.02 -16.24 1.60
C ALA A 154 4.75 -16.06 0.26
N LEU A 155 5.21 -14.83 -0.03
CA LEU A 155 6.14 -14.54 -1.12
C LEU A 155 7.52 -14.16 -0.56
N ALA A 156 8.56 -14.70 -1.18
CA ALA A 156 9.95 -14.39 -0.81
C ALA A 156 10.38 -12.96 -1.19
N ALA A 157 9.70 -12.35 -2.17
CA ALA A 157 9.94 -10.99 -2.61
C ALA A 157 8.66 -10.39 -3.23
N PRO A 158 8.49 -9.06 -3.18
CA PRO A 158 9.37 -8.09 -2.53
C PRO A 158 9.29 -8.17 -0.99
N THR A 159 10.31 -7.67 -0.31
CA THR A 159 10.28 -7.46 1.15
C THR A 159 10.00 -6.00 1.45
N ILE A 160 9.46 -5.70 2.63
CA ILE A 160 9.14 -4.35 3.08
C ILE A 160 10.14 -3.95 4.17
N PHE A 161 10.70 -2.75 4.09
CA PHE A 161 11.55 -2.18 5.13
C PHE A 161 10.88 -0.97 5.75
N VAL A 162 10.62 -1.05 7.05
CA VAL A 162 10.04 0.04 7.83
C VAL A 162 11.16 0.98 8.26
N ARG A 163 11.04 2.27 7.93
CA ARG A 163 12.02 3.29 8.36
C ARG A 163 11.59 4.03 9.61
N HIS A 164 10.28 4.10 9.88
CA HIS A 164 9.71 4.80 11.04
C HIS A 164 10.15 6.27 11.13
N ASP A 165 10.25 6.93 9.98
CA ASP A 165 10.64 8.34 9.82
C ASP A 165 9.52 9.21 9.21
N GLY A 166 8.29 8.68 9.18
CA GLY A 166 7.09 9.34 8.67
C GLY A 166 6.60 10.52 9.52
N ALA A 167 5.52 11.15 9.08
CA ALA A 167 4.92 12.31 9.75
C ALA A 167 4.55 12.01 11.20
N ARG A 168 3.90 10.88 11.44
CA ARG A 168 3.41 10.50 12.77
C ARG A 168 4.52 10.18 13.78
N ALA A 169 5.69 9.74 13.30
CA ALA A 169 6.87 9.56 14.14
C ALA A 169 7.43 10.91 14.64
N ARG A 170 7.19 11.99 13.90
CA ARG A 170 7.60 13.36 14.23
C ARG A 170 6.52 14.12 15.01
N ASP A 171 5.25 13.86 14.71
CA ASP A 171 4.09 14.44 15.38
C ASP A 171 2.94 13.41 15.49
N PRO A 172 2.65 12.88 16.70
CA PRO A 172 1.59 11.90 16.92
C PRO A 172 0.17 12.38 16.59
N GLN A 173 -0.05 13.69 16.44
CA GLN A 173 -1.35 14.27 16.08
C GLN A 173 -1.60 14.32 14.57
N THR A 174 -0.59 13.98 13.77
CA THR A 174 -0.73 13.82 12.32
C THR A 174 -1.39 12.48 12.00
#